data_AF-A0A495MBK8-F1
#
_entry.id   AF-A0A495MBK8-F1
#
_cell.length_a   1.000
_cell.length_b   1.000
_cell.length_c   1.000
_cell.angle_alpha   90.00
_cell.angle_beta   90.00
_cell.angle_gamma   90.00
#
_symmetry.space_group_name_H-M   'P 1'
#
loop_
_entity.id
_entity.type
_entity.pdbx_description
1 polymer ?
#
loop_
_entity_poly.entity_id
_entity_poly.type
_entity_poly.pdbx_seq_one_letter_code
_entity_poly.pdbx_strand_id
1 'polypeptide(L)'
;MKKTAILLLLTSCSVFGQVKKGKLLWEESFDGNKLNEKTWNYELGDGCPNICGWGNNERQIYTTENHKLVDGKLIITVKKDGNKYTSTRITTAGKKEFKYGYMETRAKLPVGQGIWPAFWMLGSNIKQVGWPKSGEIDILEYIGKEPDMVFTTLHTQANHGDKASSHKTKFENIEEGFHTYGVDWTKEKMDFYVDGTLVFTFNPKDKTEDVWPFNQPFYFILNVAVGGNFGGPEVDDSIFPQEFIIDYVRVYSNK
;
A
#
# COMPACT_ATOMS: atom_id res chain seq x y z
N MET A 1 -49.19 -20.99 -34.01
CA MET A 1 -47.94 -20.25 -34.30
C MET A 1 -47.29 -19.84 -32.99
N LYS A 2 -46.26 -20.55 -32.52
CA LYS A 2 -45.54 -20.22 -31.29
C LYS A 2 -44.49 -19.14 -31.62
N LYS A 3 -44.57 -17.97 -31.00
CA LYS A 3 -43.57 -16.90 -31.12
C LYS A 3 -42.47 -17.16 -30.10
N THR A 4 -41.29 -17.55 -30.58
CA THR A 4 -40.09 -17.66 -29.75
C THR A 4 -39.49 -16.27 -29.58
N ALA A 5 -39.47 -15.74 -28.37
CA ALA A 5 -38.77 -14.51 -28.04
C ALA A 5 -37.30 -14.85 -27.75
N ILE A 6 -36.39 -14.36 -28.58
CA ILE A 6 -34.94 -14.46 -28.35
C ILE A 6 -34.55 -13.27 -27.46
N LEU A 7 -34.18 -13.57 -26.23
CA LEU A 7 -33.61 -12.60 -25.30
C LEU A 7 -32.13 -12.42 -25.65
N LEU A 8 -31.77 -11.28 -26.26
CA LEU A 8 -30.37 -10.89 -26.39
C LEU A 8 -29.85 -10.44 -25.03
N LEU A 9 -28.99 -11.25 -24.39
CA LEU A 9 -28.12 -10.77 -23.33
C LEU A 9 -27.05 -9.87 -23.96
N LEU A 10 -27.16 -8.57 -23.74
CA LEU A 10 -26.06 -7.62 -23.96
C LEU A 10 -25.09 -7.77 -22.80
N THR A 11 -24.04 -8.57 -22.99
CA THR A 11 -22.88 -8.54 -22.08
C THR A 11 -22.12 -7.25 -22.33
N SER A 12 -22.24 -6.30 -21.39
CA SER A 12 -21.39 -5.12 -21.35
C SER A 12 -19.97 -5.56 -20.99
N CYS A 13 -19.12 -5.78 -22.00
CA CYS A 13 -17.68 -5.82 -21.79
C CYS A 13 -17.22 -4.42 -21.38
N SER A 14 -17.13 -4.17 -20.07
CA SER A 14 -16.36 -3.05 -19.54
C SER A 14 -14.91 -3.28 -19.95
N VAL A 15 -14.45 -2.58 -20.99
CA VAL A 15 -13.04 -2.58 -21.38
C VAL A 15 -12.29 -1.78 -20.31
N PHE A 16 -11.80 -2.46 -19.28
CA PHE A 16 -10.84 -1.85 -18.36
C PHE A 16 -9.60 -1.48 -19.17
N GLY A 17 -9.33 -0.18 -19.28
CA GLY A 17 -8.16 0.31 -19.99
C GLY A 17 -6.89 -0.14 -19.26
N GLN A 18 -6.14 -1.06 -19.84
CA GLN A 18 -4.87 -1.50 -19.25
C GLN A 18 -3.92 -0.31 -19.15
N VAL A 19 -3.41 -0.03 -17.95
CA VAL A 19 -2.42 1.04 -17.74
C VAL A 19 -1.22 0.77 -18.64
N LYS A 20 -0.79 1.79 -19.38
CA LYS A 20 0.33 1.68 -20.33
C LYS A 20 1.65 1.68 -19.56
N LYS A 21 2.16 0.50 -19.21
CA LYS A 21 3.45 0.30 -18.51
C LYS A 21 4.64 0.28 -19.48
N GLY A 22 5.78 0.84 -19.08
CA GLY A 22 7.04 0.74 -19.83
C GLY A 22 7.74 -0.61 -19.65
N LYS A 23 9.07 -0.64 -19.74
CA LYS A 23 9.86 -1.87 -19.54
C LYS A 23 9.87 -2.26 -18.06
N LEU A 24 9.69 -3.54 -17.74
CA LEU A 24 9.90 -4.06 -16.38
C LEU A 24 11.35 -3.84 -15.96
N LEU A 25 11.56 -3.10 -14.87
CA LEU A 25 12.87 -2.75 -14.32
C LEU A 25 13.23 -3.62 -13.11
N TRP A 26 12.25 -3.94 -12.28
CA TRP A 26 12.42 -4.76 -11.08
C TRP A 26 11.11 -5.46 -10.71
N GLU A 27 11.24 -6.65 -10.14
CA GLU A 27 10.13 -7.47 -9.64
C GLU A 27 10.57 -8.19 -8.37
N GLU A 28 9.67 -8.23 -7.40
CA GLU A 28 9.67 -9.17 -6.28
C GLU A 28 8.46 -10.10 -6.47
N SER A 29 8.73 -11.37 -6.75
CA SER A 29 7.72 -12.41 -6.97
C SER A 29 7.52 -13.31 -5.74
N PHE A 30 8.29 -13.11 -4.66
CA PHE A 30 8.18 -13.88 -3.42
C PHE A 30 8.28 -15.41 -3.58
N ASP A 31 8.93 -15.90 -4.64
CA ASP A 31 9.11 -17.34 -4.94
C ASP A 31 10.11 -18.05 -4.00
N GLY A 32 10.83 -17.31 -3.17
CA GLY A 32 11.77 -17.86 -2.20
C GLY A 32 11.08 -18.60 -1.05
N ASN A 33 11.86 -19.34 -0.27
CA ASN A 33 11.39 -19.96 0.98
C ASN A 33 11.53 -19.05 2.21
N LYS A 34 12.17 -17.88 2.03
CA LYS A 34 12.36 -16.85 3.05
C LYS A 34 12.49 -15.49 2.37
N LEU A 35 12.21 -14.43 3.11
CA LEU A 35 12.35 -13.07 2.60
C LEU A 35 13.81 -12.81 2.19
N ASN A 36 13.99 -12.21 1.01
CA ASN A 36 15.32 -11.86 0.52
C ASN A 36 15.85 -10.62 1.25
N GLU A 37 16.67 -10.83 2.27
CA GLU A 37 17.26 -9.73 3.05
C GLU A 37 18.28 -8.88 2.29
N LYS A 38 18.66 -9.24 1.05
CA LYS A 38 19.39 -8.29 0.17
C LYS A 38 18.47 -7.23 -0.42
N THR A 39 17.15 -7.46 -0.40
CA THR A 39 16.11 -6.56 -0.88
C THR A 39 15.39 -5.89 0.29
N TRP A 40 15.02 -6.66 1.31
CA TRP A 40 14.14 -6.21 2.39
C TRP A 40 14.87 -6.06 3.72
N ASN A 41 14.48 -5.05 4.48
CA ASN A 41 14.78 -4.85 5.90
C ASN A 41 13.54 -5.18 6.71
N TYR A 42 13.72 -5.65 7.95
CA TYR A 42 12.65 -5.64 8.93
C TYR A 42 12.71 -4.36 9.75
N GLU A 43 11.56 -3.72 9.97
CA GLU A 43 11.40 -2.75 11.04
C GLU A 43 10.69 -3.44 12.20
N LEU A 44 11.30 -3.39 13.39
CA LEU A 44 10.93 -4.21 14.54
C LEU A 44 10.42 -3.36 15.69
N GLY A 45 9.62 -3.96 16.56
CA GLY A 45 9.12 -3.30 17.76
C GLY A 45 7.90 -2.40 17.49
N ASP A 46 7.71 -1.45 18.39
CA ASP A 46 6.60 -0.50 18.44
C ASP A 46 7.01 0.94 18.05
N GLY A 47 8.21 1.11 17.48
CA GLY A 47 8.77 2.41 17.10
C GLY A 47 9.50 3.17 18.22
N CYS A 48 9.51 2.66 19.46
CA CYS A 48 10.23 3.31 20.55
C CYS A 48 11.76 3.19 20.45
N PRO A 49 12.53 4.15 21.02
CA PRO A 49 12.07 5.34 21.75
C PRO A 49 11.73 6.53 20.85
N ASN A 50 11.97 6.44 19.53
CA ASN A 50 11.96 7.60 18.64
C ASN A 50 10.55 8.02 18.22
N ILE A 51 9.69 7.04 17.87
CA ILE A 51 8.34 7.24 17.35
C ILE A 51 7.42 6.16 17.90
N CYS A 52 7.31 6.07 19.23
CA CYS A 52 6.45 5.09 19.91
C CYS A 52 5.04 5.03 19.32
N GLY A 53 4.49 3.82 19.18
CA GLY A 53 3.23 3.58 18.46
C GLY A 53 3.31 3.94 16.97
N TRP A 54 4.52 3.88 16.40
CA TRP A 54 4.87 4.30 15.04
C TRP A 54 4.40 5.72 14.67
N GLY A 55 4.28 6.61 15.67
CA GLY A 55 3.76 7.98 15.52
C GLY A 55 2.24 8.09 15.48
N ASN A 56 1.52 6.97 15.46
CA ASN A 56 0.08 6.89 15.24
C ASN A 56 -0.67 6.13 16.35
N ASN A 57 -0.06 5.92 17.52
CA ASN A 57 -0.62 5.12 18.61
C ASN A 57 -1.00 3.69 18.19
N GLU A 58 -0.26 3.12 17.24
CA GLU A 58 -0.42 1.75 16.77
C GLU A 58 -0.12 0.74 17.90
N ARG A 59 -0.81 -0.40 17.91
CA ARG A 59 -0.79 -1.38 19.02
C ARG A 59 0.12 -2.59 18.78
N GLN A 60 0.56 -2.81 17.55
CA GLN A 60 1.35 -3.98 17.20
C GLN A 60 2.83 -3.82 17.54
N ILE A 61 3.46 -4.97 17.81
CA ILE A 61 4.91 -5.14 17.79
C ILE A 61 5.24 -5.78 16.44
N TYR A 62 6.02 -5.10 15.59
CA TYR A 62 6.50 -5.70 14.35
C TYR A 62 7.62 -6.71 14.64
N THR A 63 7.55 -7.89 14.00
CA THR A 63 8.47 -9.01 14.21
C THR A 63 8.90 -9.64 12.88
N THR A 64 9.90 -10.52 12.95
CA THR A 64 10.34 -11.36 11.83
C THR A 64 9.53 -12.66 11.68
N GLU A 65 8.59 -12.94 12.57
CA GLU A 65 7.89 -14.24 12.69
C GLU A 65 6.41 -14.19 12.24
N ASN A 66 5.97 -13.00 11.82
CA ASN A 66 4.60 -12.72 11.39
C ASN A 66 4.42 -12.76 9.87
N HIS A 67 5.36 -13.34 9.14
CA HIS A 67 5.21 -13.56 7.71
C HIS A 67 5.76 -14.91 7.25
N LYS A 68 5.28 -15.36 6.10
CA LYS A 68 5.78 -16.55 5.40
C LYS A 68 5.72 -16.31 3.89
N LEU A 69 6.55 -17.03 3.15
CA LEU A 69 6.47 -17.12 1.69
C LEU A 69 5.86 -18.47 1.32
N VAL A 70 4.75 -18.46 0.58
CA VAL A 70 4.01 -19.66 0.17
C VAL A 70 3.48 -19.44 -1.24
N ASP A 71 3.75 -20.37 -2.15
CA ASP A 71 3.22 -20.37 -3.53
C ASP A 71 3.38 -19.02 -4.27
N GLY A 72 4.60 -18.46 -4.21
CA GLY A 72 4.97 -17.20 -4.84
C GLY A 72 4.27 -15.98 -4.21
N LYS A 73 3.92 -16.04 -2.92
CA LYS A 73 3.25 -14.95 -2.20
C LYS A 73 3.91 -14.67 -0.87
N LEU A 74 4.01 -13.41 -0.53
CA LEU A 74 4.23 -12.96 0.83
C LEU A 74 2.88 -12.94 1.57
N ILE A 75 2.80 -13.65 2.68
CA ILE A 75 1.65 -13.63 3.58
C ILE A 75 2.09 -13.00 4.89
N ILE A 76 1.60 -11.79 5.19
CA ILE A 76 1.77 -11.15 6.50
C ILE A 76 0.55 -11.51 7.36
N THR A 77 0.78 -12.23 8.46
CA THR A 77 -0.25 -12.66 9.40
C THR A 77 -0.20 -11.79 10.66
N VAL A 78 -1.27 -11.04 10.90
CA VAL A 78 -1.47 -10.32 12.16
C VAL A 78 -2.06 -11.29 13.18
N LYS A 79 -1.44 -11.34 14.37
CA LYS A 79 -1.82 -12.25 15.45
C LYS A 79 -2.11 -11.46 16.72
N LYS A 80 -3.02 -11.99 17.53
CA LYS A 80 -3.23 -11.56 18.91
C LYS A 80 -2.88 -12.71 19.87
N ASP A 81 -1.99 -12.45 20.81
CA ASP A 81 -1.63 -13.38 21.89
C ASP A 81 -1.76 -12.67 23.25
N GLY A 82 -2.77 -13.07 24.03
CA GLY A 82 -3.20 -12.34 25.21
C GLY A 82 -3.54 -10.87 24.88
N ASN A 83 -2.71 -9.96 25.39
CA ASN A 83 -2.86 -8.51 25.19
C ASN A 83 -1.91 -7.93 24.13
N LYS A 84 -1.12 -8.77 23.44
CA LYS A 84 -0.13 -8.33 22.45
C LYS A 84 -0.63 -8.59 21.05
N TYR A 85 -0.50 -7.59 20.17
CA TYR A 85 -0.64 -7.76 18.74
C TYR A 85 0.74 -7.86 18.12
N THR A 86 0.91 -8.75 17.15
CA THR A 86 2.14 -8.87 16.37
C THR A 86 1.85 -8.88 14.88
N SER A 87 2.76 -8.30 14.11
CA SER A 87 2.63 -8.15 12.66
C SER A 87 4.02 -8.06 12.01
N THR A 88 4.08 -7.77 10.71
CA THR A 88 5.32 -7.53 9.97
C THR A 88 5.28 -6.16 9.29
N ARG A 89 6.42 -5.46 9.34
CA ARG A 89 6.72 -4.26 8.56
C ARG A 89 8.09 -4.44 7.93
N ILE A 90 8.14 -4.35 6.60
CA ILE A 90 9.37 -4.53 5.82
C ILE A 90 9.58 -3.35 4.88
N THR A 91 10.84 -2.99 4.67
CA THR A 91 11.20 -1.86 3.81
C THR A 91 12.32 -2.21 2.83
N THR A 92 12.44 -1.51 1.72
CA THR A 92 13.58 -1.64 0.81
C THR A 92 14.65 -0.55 0.99
N ALA A 93 14.57 0.23 2.08
CA ALA A 93 15.46 1.35 2.36
C ALA A 93 16.95 0.97 2.25
N GLY A 94 17.73 1.74 1.49
CA GLY A 94 19.16 1.50 1.26
C GLY A 94 19.48 0.25 0.42
N LYS A 95 18.47 -0.45 -0.11
CA LYS A 95 18.62 -1.70 -0.88
C LYS A 95 18.01 -1.60 -2.28
N LYS A 96 16.72 -1.27 -2.38
CA LYS A 96 16.01 -0.99 -3.64
C LYS A 96 15.25 0.31 -3.51
N GLU A 97 15.63 1.28 -4.33
CA GLU A 97 15.05 2.61 -4.33
C GLU A 97 14.83 3.04 -5.78
N PHE A 98 13.73 3.74 -6.03
CA PHE A 98 13.30 4.07 -7.38
C PHE A 98 12.92 5.54 -7.46
N LYS A 99 13.18 6.14 -8.61
CA LYS A 99 12.72 7.49 -8.94
C LYS A 99 11.96 7.41 -10.25
N TYR A 100 10.68 7.78 -10.20
CA TYR A 100 9.74 7.67 -11.32
C TYR A 100 9.49 6.23 -11.76
N GLY A 101 8.51 6.10 -12.66
CA GLY A 101 8.07 4.83 -13.22
C GLY A 101 6.63 4.51 -12.83
N TYR A 102 6.15 3.40 -13.37
CA TYR A 102 4.91 2.79 -12.91
C TYR A 102 5.25 1.70 -11.89
N MET A 103 4.67 1.78 -10.70
CA MET A 103 4.92 0.85 -9.60
C MET A 103 3.61 0.24 -9.17
N GLU A 104 3.56 -1.07 -8.94
CA GLU A 104 2.32 -1.78 -8.66
C GLU A 104 2.54 -2.98 -7.76
N THR A 105 1.60 -3.21 -6.86
CA THR A 105 1.45 -4.46 -6.12
C THR A 105 0.16 -5.15 -6.50
N ARG A 106 0.14 -6.48 -6.45
CA ARG A 106 -1.10 -7.27 -6.49
C ARG A 106 -1.31 -7.92 -5.14
N ALA A 107 -2.40 -7.58 -4.46
CA ALA A 107 -2.61 -8.03 -3.09
C ALA A 107 -4.08 -8.33 -2.78
N LYS A 108 -4.29 -9.20 -1.79
CA LYS A 108 -5.56 -9.49 -1.14
C LYS A 108 -5.54 -8.92 0.27
N LEU A 109 -6.55 -8.12 0.60
CA LEU A 109 -6.65 -7.41 1.86
C LEU A 109 -7.11 -8.31 3.02
N PRO A 110 -6.59 -8.10 4.24
CA PRO A 110 -7.23 -8.55 5.47
C PRO A 110 -8.51 -7.76 5.74
N VAL A 111 -9.35 -8.23 6.66
CA VAL A 111 -10.63 -7.61 7.00
C VAL A 111 -10.80 -7.39 8.50
N GLY A 112 -11.73 -6.51 8.88
CA GLY A 112 -12.16 -6.34 10.25
C GLY A 112 -11.66 -5.06 10.93
N GLN A 113 -12.47 -4.57 11.87
CA GLN A 113 -12.24 -3.30 12.54
C GLN A 113 -10.90 -3.29 13.29
N GLY A 114 -10.07 -2.29 12.99
CA GLY A 114 -8.77 -2.10 13.60
C GLY A 114 -7.60 -2.64 12.78
N ILE A 115 -7.81 -3.31 11.66
CA ILE A 115 -6.72 -3.70 10.75
C ILE A 115 -6.37 -2.55 9.78
N TRP A 116 -5.08 -2.35 9.51
CA TRP A 116 -4.60 -1.32 8.59
C TRP A 116 -3.41 -1.83 7.74
N PRO A 117 -3.67 -2.59 6.65
CA PRO A 117 -2.66 -2.94 5.66
C PRO A 117 -2.25 -1.73 4.81
N ALA A 118 -0.97 -1.66 4.46
CA ALA A 118 -0.44 -0.62 3.58
C ALA A 118 0.65 -1.13 2.62
N PHE A 119 0.65 -0.57 1.41
CA PHE A 119 1.76 -0.60 0.45
C PHE A 119 2.05 0.84 0.02
N TRP A 120 3.22 1.32 0.39
CA TRP A 120 3.55 2.74 0.37
C TRP A 120 5.05 2.95 0.20
N MET A 121 5.46 4.22 0.11
CA MET A 121 6.85 4.59 -0.11
C MET A 121 7.24 5.83 0.71
N LEU A 122 8.51 5.87 1.13
CA LEU A 122 9.11 7.04 1.78
C LEU A 122 10.33 7.53 1.00
N GLY A 123 10.58 8.83 1.04
CA GLY A 123 11.74 9.45 0.40
C GLY A 123 13.05 8.96 1.03
N SER A 124 14.01 8.59 0.20
CA SER A 124 15.30 8.04 0.65
C SER A 124 16.12 9.01 1.51
N ASN A 125 15.81 10.31 1.45
CA ASN A 125 16.46 11.34 2.27
C ASN A 125 15.85 11.50 3.67
N ILE A 126 14.93 10.64 4.11
CA ILE A 126 14.25 10.74 5.41
C ILE A 126 15.21 10.87 6.61
N LYS A 127 16.37 10.22 6.56
CA LYS A 127 17.38 10.31 7.64
C LYS A 127 18.05 11.70 7.71
N GLN A 128 18.04 12.45 6.61
CA GLN A 128 18.66 13.76 6.49
C GLN A 128 17.67 14.89 6.79
N VAL A 129 16.42 14.78 6.30
CA VAL A 129 15.44 15.87 6.38
C VAL A 129 14.24 15.59 7.29
N GLY A 130 14.06 14.32 7.69
CA GLY A 130 12.91 13.87 8.47
C GLY A 130 11.63 13.74 7.65
N TRP A 131 10.59 13.21 8.30
CA TRP A 131 9.22 13.29 7.82
C TRP A 131 8.57 14.58 8.35
N PRO A 132 7.71 15.28 7.59
CA PRO A 132 7.17 14.95 6.26
C PRO A 132 8.01 15.51 5.08
N LYS A 133 9.14 16.16 5.34
CA LYS A 133 9.97 16.79 4.30
C LYS A 133 10.52 15.82 3.26
N SER A 134 10.75 14.57 3.64
CA SER A 134 11.18 13.52 2.73
C SER A 134 10.13 13.12 1.71
N GLY A 135 8.85 13.36 2.01
CA GLY A 135 7.73 12.93 1.20
C GLY A 135 7.32 11.47 1.46
N GLU A 136 6.04 11.20 1.27
CA GLU A 136 5.40 9.89 1.41
C GLU A 136 4.43 9.66 0.24
N ILE A 137 4.38 8.42 -0.26
CA ILE A 137 3.48 8.00 -1.35
C ILE A 137 2.72 6.76 -0.90
N ASP A 138 1.45 6.92 -0.57
CA ASP A 138 0.58 5.83 -0.14
C ASP A 138 -0.20 5.31 -1.34
N ILE A 139 0.29 4.21 -1.91
CA ILE A 139 -0.26 3.59 -3.12
C ILE A 139 -1.49 2.76 -2.79
N LEU A 140 -1.48 2.12 -1.62
CA LEU A 140 -2.60 1.40 -1.03
C LEU A 140 -2.58 1.65 0.47
N GLU A 141 -3.62 2.28 0.98
CA GLU A 141 -4.06 2.05 2.35
C GLU A 141 -5.51 1.58 2.39
N TYR A 142 -5.79 0.69 3.33
CA TYR A 142 -7.13 0.24 3.65
C TYR A 142 -7.24 0.17 5.17
N ILE A 143 -8.41 0.52 5.71
CA ILE A 143 -8.71 0.40 7.15
C ILE A 143 -9.96 -0.45 7.30
N GLY A 144 -9.87 -1.57 8.01
CA GLY A 144 -10.98 -2.52 8.08
C GLY A 144 -12.21 -2.05 8.87
N LYS A 145 -12.14 -0.86 9.49
CA LYS A 145 -13.32 -0.16 10.03
C LYS A 145 -14.17 0.54 8.97
N GLU A 146 -13.64 0.69 7.76
CA GLU A 146 -14.34 1.26 6.60
C GLU A 146 -14.24 0.32 5.39
N PRO A 147 -15.03 -0.77 5.36
CA PRO A 147 -15.06 -1.69 4.24
C PRO A 147 -15.39 -0.99 2.91
N ASP A 148 -15.03 -1.63 1.80
CA ASP A 148 -15.14 -1.14 0.42
C ASP A 148 -14.31 0.10 0.10
N MET A 149 -13.45 0.59 1.00
CA MET A 149 -12.78 1.89 0.84
C MET A 149 -11.26 1.76 0.80
N VAL A 150 -10.66 2.28 -0.28
CA VAL A 150 -9.20 2.38 -0.44
C VAL A 150 -8.79 3.85 -0.45
N PHE A 151 -7.67 4.13 0.19
CA PHE A 151 -7.07 5.45 0.27
C PHE A 151 -5.78 5.49 -0.55
N THR A 152 -5.61 6.60 -1.26
CA THR A 152 -4.36 6.96 -1.95
C THR A 152 -3.96 8.34 -1.48
N THR A 153 -2.76 8.46 -0.95
CA THR A 153 -2.38 9.65 -0.17
C THR A 153 -0.96 10.09 -0.49
N LEU A 154 -0.73 11.40 -0.40
CA LEU A 154 0.58 12.01 -0.45
C LEU A 154 0.78 12.90 0.77
N HIS A 155 1.85 12.64 1.52
CA HIS A 155 2.31 13.51 2.59
C HIS A 155 3.54 14.29 2.14
N THR A 156 3.52 15.60 2.38
CA THR A 156 4.60 16.55 2.10
C THR A 156 4.72 17.58 3.21
N GLN A 157 5.76 18.41 3.18
CA GLN A 157 5.88 19.53 4.12
C GLN A 157 4.69 20.50 4.04
N ALA A 158 4.15 20.74 2.84
CA ALA A 158 2.96 21.58 2.65
C ALA A 158 1.69 20.93 3.23
N ASN A 159 1.48 19.63 3.00
CA ASN A 159 0.26 18.89 3.36
C ASN A 159 0.60 17.50 3.93
N HIS A 160 0.34 17.25 5.22
CA HIS A 160 0.63 15.96 5.88
C HIS A 160 -0.32 15.71 7.06
N GLY A 161 -0.23 14.52 7.67
CA GLY A 161 -1.21 14.05 8.65
C GLY A 161 -2.64 14.14 8.11
N ASP A 162 -3.56 14.65 8.93
CA ASP A 162 -4.97 14.83 8.56
C ASP A 162 -5.22 15.80 7.38
N LYS A 163 -4.20 16.58 6.99
CA LYS A 163 -4.27 17.54 5.87
C LYS A 163 -3.57 17.04 4.61
N ALA A 164 -3.18 15.78 4.57
CA ALA A 164 -2.51 15.18 3.43
C ALA A 164 -3.36 15.28 2.16
N SER A 165 -2.70 15.22 1.01
CA SER A 165 -3.41 15.19 -0.27
C SER A 165 -3.91 13.78 -0.50
N SER A 166 -5.11 13.47 0.02
CA SER A 166 -5.70 12.13 0.04
C SER A 166 -6.94 12.03 -0.84
N HIS A 167 -7.13 10.86 -1.45
CA HIS A 167 -8.35 10.48 -2.12
C HIS A 167 -8.83 9.11 -1.63
N LYS A 168 -10.08 9.09 -1.14
CA LYS A 168 -10.78 7.89 -0.68
C LYS A 168 -11.73 7.42 -1.78
N THR A 169 -11.57 6.19 -2.23
CA THR A 169 -12.34 5.64 -3.35
C THR A 169 -13.09 4.39 -2.90
N LYS A 170 -14.38 4.31 -3.26
CA LYS A 170 -15.19 3.13 -3.00
C LYS A 170 -15.02 2.09 -4.12
N PHE A 171 -14.74 0.86 -3.74
CA PHE A 171 -14.76 -0.33 -4.58
C PHE A 171 -15.55 -1.41 -3.86
N GLU A 172 -16.72 -1.79 -4.40
CA GLU A 172 -17.54 -2.84 -3.79
C GLU A 172 -16.78 -4.16 -3.79
N ASN A 173 -16.69 -4.79 -2.61
CA ASN A 173 -16.03 -6.07 -2.39
C ASN A 173 -14.51 -6.03 -2.67
N ILE A 174 -13.83 -4.93 -2.38
CA ILE A 174 -12.36 -4.81 -2.57
C ILE A 174 -11.55 -5.81 -1.72
N GLU A 175 -12.18 -6.37 -0.69
CA GLU A 175 -11.66 -7.42 0.17
C GLU A 175 -11.74 -8.82 -0.48
N GLU A 176 -12.56 -8.99 -1.51
CA GLU A 176 -12.80 -10.25 -2.18
C GLU A 176 -11.75 -10.56 -3.25
N GLY A 177 -10.70 -11.26 -2.83
CA GLY A 177 -9.69 -11.76 -3.75
C GLY A 177 -8.56 -10.76 -3.94
N PHE A 178 -7.91 -10.82 -5.09
CA PHE A 178 -6.71 -10.03 -5.36
C PHE A 178 -7.02 -8.90 -6.32
N HIS A 179 -6.56 -7.72 -5.94
CA HIS A 179 -6.64 -6.49 -6.73
C HIS A 179 -5.24 -5.94 -6.98
N THR A 180 -5.12 -5.10 -8.00
CA THR A 180 -3.87 -4.39 -8.31
C THR A 180 -3.95 -2.95 -7.86
N TYR A 181 -2.89 -2.48 -7.20
CA TYR A 181 -2.77 -1.14 -6.66
C TYR A 181 -1.47 -0.54 -7.18
N GLY A 182 -1.55 0.58 -7.87
CA GLY A 182 -0.39 1.12 -8.56
C GLY A 182 -0.36 2.63 -8.67
N VAL A 183 0.81 3.13 -9.02
CA VAL A 183 1.08 4.55 -9.21
C VAL A 183 1.94 4.76 -10.46
N ASP A 184 1.53 5.66 -11.35
CA ASP A 184 2.36 6.21 -12.43
C ASP A 184 2.97 7.52 -11.94
N TRP A 185 4.25 7.45 -11.58
CA TRP A 185 5.00 8.55 -11.03
C TRP A 185 5.92 9.14 -12.10
N THR A 186 5.74 10.43 -12.38
CA THR A 186 6.61 11.19 -13.28
C THR A 186 7.17 12.42 -12.57
N LYS A 187 8.01 13.20 -13.26
CA LYS A 187 8.43 14.52 -12.77
C LYS A 187 7.24 15.49 -12.60
N GLU A 188 6.20 15.33 -13.41
CA GLU A 188 5.12 16.31 -13.51
C GLU A 188 3.89 15.97 -12.67
N LYS A 189 3.61 14.68 -12.49
CA LYS A 189 2.40 14.23 -11.79
C LYS A 189 2.54 12.82 -11.23
N MET A 190 1.61 12.51 -10.33
CA MET A 190 1.40 11.21 -9.72
C MET A 190 -0.04 10.77 -10.03
N ASP A 191 -0.20 9.66 -10.74
CA ASP A 191 -1.51 9.07 -11.01
C ASP A 191 -1.63 7.74 -10.27
N PHE A 192 -2.67 7.56 -9.46
CA PHE A 192 -2.91 6.34 -8.71
C PHE A 192 -4.01 5.49 -9.35
N TYR A 193 -3.86 4.18 -9.27
CA TYR A 193 -4.72 3.22 -9.93
C TYR A 193 -5.12 2.08 -9.00
N VAL A 194 -6.37 1.66 -9.09
CA VAL A 194 -6.87 0.39 -8.54
C VAL A 194 -7.50 -0.39 -9.69
N ASP A 195 -7.04 -1.61 -9.93
CA ASP A 195 -7.43 -2.45 -11.08
C ASP A 195 -7.35 -1.74 -12.43
N GLY A 196 -6.30 -0.92 -12.58
CA GLY A 196 -6.06 -0.09 -13.75
C GLY A 196 -7.02 1.09 -13.92
N THR A 197 -7.98 1.28 -13.02
CA THR A 197 -8.84 2.45 -12.97
C THR A 197 -8.11 3.60 -12.28
N LEU A 198 -7.97 4.74 -12.96
CA LEU A 198 -7.41 5.96 -12.38
C LEU A 198 -8.32 6.47 -11.26
N VAL A 199 -7.81 6.57 -10.03
CA VAL A 199 -8.58 7.02 -8.86
C VAL A 199 -8.16 8.40 -8.36
N PHE A 200 -6.90 8.78 -8.54
CA PHE A 200 -6.39 10.05 -8.05
C PHE A 200 -5.23 10.55 -8.92
N THR A 201 -5.24 11.84 -9.25
CA THR A 201 -4.10 12.53 -9.88
C THR A 201 -3.66 13.69 -8.99
N PHE A 202 -2.39 13.70 -8.63
CA PHE A 202 -1.72 14.85 -8.02
C PHE A 202 -0.78 15.51 -9.02
N ASN A 203 -1.14 16.74 -9.45
CA ASN A 203 -0.35 17.55 -10.38
C ASN A 203 -0.42 19.03 -9.98
N PRO A 204 0.32 19.44 -8.94
CA PRO A 204 0.34 20.84 -8.52
C PRO A 204 1.02 21.70 -9.59
N LYS A 205 0.50 22.91 -9.79
CA LYS A 205 1.05 23.89 -10.74
C LYS A 205 2.43 24.39 -10.29
N ASP A 206 2.57 24.69 -9.00
CA ASP A 206 3.83 25.09 -8.38
C ASP A 206 4.44 23.88 -7.65
N LYS A 207 5.68 23.52 -8.00
CA LYS A 207 6.37 22.32 -7.53
C LYS A 207 7.61 22.70 -6.71
N THR A 208 7.40 23.52 -5.69
CA THR A 208 8.42 23.76 -4.66
C THR A 208 8.75 22.45 -3.93
N GLU A 209 9.89 22.37 -3.24
CA GLU A 209 10.27 21.17 -2.49
C GLU A 209 9.23 20.79 -1.41
N ASP A 210 8.56 21.78 -0.81
CA ASP A 210 7.53 21.55 0.20
C ASP A 210 6.25 20.91 -0.38
N VAL A 211 5.94 21.18 -1.65
CA VAL A 211 4.75 20.69 -2.36
C VAL A 211 5.05 19.43 -3.17
N TRP A 212 6.27 19.30 -3.68
CA TRP A 212 6.71 18.23 -4.56
C TRP A 212 8.09 17.66 -4.16
N PRO A 213 8.22 16.99 -3.01
CA PRO A 213 9.45 16.30 -2.60
C PRO A 213 9.73 15.02 -3.41
N PHE A 214 8.95 14.76 -4.47
CA PHE A 214 8.97 13.54 -5.29
C PHE A 214 9.95 13.63 -6.47
N ASN A 215 11.03 14.42 -6.35
CA ASN A 215 12.09 14.52 -7.36
C ASN A 215 13.40 13.85 -6.91
N GLN A 216 13.28 12.75 -6.17
CA GLN A 216 14.37 11.97 -5.57
C GLN A 216 13.98 10.47 -5.52
N PRO A 217 14.90 9.56 -5.18
CA PRO A 217 14.56 8.16 -4.94
C PRO A 217 13.65 7.97 -3.72
N PHE A 218 12.77 6.98 -3.82
CA PHE A 218 11.89 6.50 -2.76
C PHE A 218 12.06 4.98 -2.60
N TYR A 219 11.86 4.46 -1.40
CA TYR A 219 11.88 3.02 -1.10
C TYR A 219 10.49 2.52 -0.70
N PHE A 220 10.21 1.24 -0.93
CA PHE A 220 8.92 0.62 -0.59
C PHE A 220 8.84 0.25 0.88
N ILE A 221 7.62 0.29 1.42
CA ILE A 221 7.21 -0.30 2.69
C ILE A 221 5.97 -1.17 2.47
N LEU A 222 5.96 -2.33 3.12
CA LEU A 222 4.80 -3.21 3.25
C LEU A 222 4.57 -3.50 4.74
N ASN A 223 3.36 -3.28 5.23
CA ASN A 223 3.02 -3.61 6.62
C ASN A 223 1.53 -3.86 6.80
N VAL A 224 1.18 -4.36 7.99
CA VAL A 224 -0.18 -4.33 8.53
C VAL A 224 -0.14 -3.80 9.96
N ALA A 225 -0.64 -2.58 10.19
CA ALA A 225 -0.79 -2.00 11.51
C ALA A 225 -2.09 -2.49 12.19
N VAL A 226 -2.15 -2.34 13.52
CA VAL A 226 -3.32 -2.66 14.35
C VAL A 226 -3.70 -1.47 15.22
N GLY A 227 -4.96 -1.06 15.14
CA GLY A 227 -5.50 0.09 15.84
C GLY A 227 -4.92 1.39 15.30
N GLY A 228 -4.31 2.18 16.18
CA GLY A 228 -3.83 3.51 15.85
C GLY A 228 -4.95 4.54 15.67
N ASN A 229 -4.56 5.80 15.49
CA ASN A 229 -5.48 6.92 15.33
C ASN A 229 -6.27 6.83 14.01
N PHE A 230 -5.66 6.28 12.96
CA PHE A 230 -6.28 6.13 11.65
C PHE A 230 -7.03 4.81 11.50
N GLY A 231 -6.38 3.66 11.69
CA GLY A 231 -7.01 2.33 11.58
C GLY A 231 -8.02 2.00 12.70
N GLY A 232 -7.91 2.64 13.86
CA GLY A 232 -8.73 2.40 15.06
C GLY A 232 -9.39 3.69 15.60
N PRO A 233 -9.33 3.97 16.92
CA PRO A 233 -8.54 3.27 17.93
C PRO A 233 -9.15 1.93 18.38
N GLU A 234 -10.44 1.73 18.16
CA GLU A 234 -11.12 0.46 18.47
C GLU A 234 -10.60 -0.67 17.56
N VAL A 235 -10.48 -1.86 18.14
CA VAL A 235 -10.05 -3.09 17.47
C VAL A 235 -11.01 -4.19 17.90
N ASP A 236 -11.58 -4.92 16.94
CA ASP A 236 -12.34 -6.12 17.22
C ASP A 236 -11.38 -7.31 17.33
N ASP A 237 -11.18 -7.81 18.54
CA ASP A 237 -10.26 -8.93 18.81
C ASP A 237 -10.70 -10.25 18.16
N SER A 238 -11.98 -10.41 17.83
CA SER A 238 -12.52 -11.65 17.28
C SER A 238 -12.07 -11.93 15.86
N ILE A 239 -11.51 -10.91 15.17
CA ILE A 239 -11.08 -11.02 13.77
C ILE A 239 -9.75 -11.78 13.61
N PHE A 240 -8.96 -11.92 14.68
CA PHE A 240 -7.60 -12.46 14.57
C PHE A 240 -7.56 -14.00 14.54
N PRO A 241 -6.67 -14.59 13.72
CA PRO A 241 -5.66 -13.94 12.89
C PRO A 241 -6.21 -13.35 11.58
N GLN A 242 -5.51 -12.34 11.06
CA GLN A 242 -5.80 -11.73 9.74
C GLN A 242 -4.58 -11.81 8.83
N GLU A 243 -4.79 -12.00 7.52
CA GLU A 243 -3.71 -12.15 6.54
C GLU A 243 -3.79 -11.08 5.43
N PHE A 244 -2.70 -10.34 5.25
CA PHE A 244 -2.46 -9.53 4.07
C PHE A 244 -1.56 -10.32 3.11
N ILE A 245 -2.08 -10.61 1.91
CA ILE A 245 -1.42 -11.52 0.97
C ILE A 245 -0.99 -10.75 -0.26
N ILE A 246 0.30 -10.78 -0.57
CA ILE A 246 0.93 -10.02 -1.64
C ILE A 246 1.53 -11.02 -2.64
N ASP A 247 1.10 -10.90 -3.91
CA ASP A 247 1.53 -11.76 -5.01
C ASP A 247 2.83 -11.24 -5.65
N TYR A 248 2.93 -9.93 -5.87
CA TYR A 248 4.16 -9.33 -6.37
C TYR A 248 4.27 -7.85 -6.01
N VAL A 249 5.48 -7.32 -6.10
CA VAL A 249 5.75 -5.88 -6.31
C VAL A 249 6.52 -5.72 -7.61
N ARG A 250 6.06 -4.84 -8.50
CA ARG A 250 6.69 -4.60 -9.80
C ARG A 250 6.93 -3.13 -10.06
N VAL A 251 8.07 -2.84 -10.68
CA VAL A 251 8.46 -1.48 -11.10
C VAL A 251 8.77 -1.51 -12.58
N TYR A 252 8.18 -0.57 -13.31
CA TYR A 252 8.35 -0.37 -14.74
C TYR A 252 8.85 1.04 -15.01
N SER A 253 9.58 1.24 -16.10
CA SER A 253 9.84 2.60 -16.58
C SER A 253 8.52 3.28 -16.94
N ASN A 254 8.49 4.62 -16.92
CA ASN A 254 7.42 5.34 -17.62
C ASN A 254 7.51 5.01 -19.14
N LYS A 255 6.41 5.21 -19.85
CA LYS A 255 6.40 5.13 -21.32
C LYS A 255 6.88 6.43 -21.96
#